data_AF-A0A151QQI3-F1
#
_entry.id   AF-A0A151QQI3-F1
#
_cell.length_a   1.000
_cell.length_b   1.000
_cell.length_c   1.000
_cell.angle_alpha   90.00
_cell.angle_beta   90.00
_cell.angle_gamma   90.00
#
_symmetry.space_group_name_H-M   'P 1'
#
loop_
_entity.id
_entity.type
_entity.pdbx_description
1 polymer ?
#
loop_
_entity_poly.entity_id
_entity_poly.type
_entity_poly.pdbx_seq_one_letter_code
_entity_poly.pdbx_strand_id
1 'polypeptide(L)'
;MSPTLHVRMVGCNHAHQIWKSLHTYFESQTRAKVCQLKTQLKGIRKTDSLNNYLLSIKKIVDTLASVGSPIDPSEHISIILDGLSSEYNSLVTSIISRTDPYTVTEIETLLATLESRLERQKKEESDSFAMQSLQANMAQFQNRFGKNQEFRFYSKNP
;
A
#
# COMPACT_ATOMS: atom_id res chain seq x y z
N MET A 1 25.93 -29.33 -5.93
CA MET A 1 26.63 -28.47 -4.95
C MET A 1 26.93 -27.13 -5.62
N SER A 2 26.54 -25.99 -5.03
CA SER A 2 26.83 -24.67 -5.62
C SER A 2 28.35 -24.49 -5.79
N PRO A 3 28.86 -24.08 -6.97
CA PRO A 3 30.29 -23.89 -7.22
C PRO A 3 30.98 -22.97 -6.20
N THR A 4 30.22 -22.02 -5.64
CA THR A 4 30.70 -21.07 -4.62
C THR A 4 31.01 -21.70 -3.26
N LEU A 5 30.37 -22.83 -2.93
CA LEU A 5 30.63 -23.54 -1.67
C LEU A 5 31.91 -24.38 -1.78
N HIS A 6 32.21 -24.94 -2.95
CA HIS A 6 33.40 -25.77 -3.15
C HIS A 6 34.68 -24.98 -2.88
N VAL A 7 34.80 -23.77 -3.44
CA VAL A 7 35.95 -22.87 -3.21
C VAL A 7 36.17 -22.56 -1.73
N ARG A 8 35.11 -22.48 -0.93
CA ARG A 8 35.19 -22.20 0.52
C ARG A 8 35.62 -23.40 1.37
N MET A 9 35.62 -24.60 0.78
CA MET A 9 36.02 -25.85 1.45
C MET A 9 37.42 -26.30 1.03
N VAL A 10 38.03 -25.66 0.02
CA VAL A 10 39.40 -25.95 -0.41
C VAL A 10 40.37 -25.65 0.74
N GLY A 11 41.20 -26.64 1.08
CA GLY A 11 42.19 -26.54 2.18
C GLY A 11 41.65 -26.88 3.57
N CYS A 12 40.38 -27.25 3.71
CA CYS A 12 39.86 -27.83 4.95
C CYS A 12 40.25 -29.32 5.03
N ASN A 13 40.99 -29.69 6.07
CA ASN A 13 41.48 -31.07 6.26
C ASN A 13 40.59 -31.88 7.20
N HIS A 14 39.71 -31.21 7.96
CA HIS A 14 38.83 -31.84 8.94
C HIS A 14 37.39 -31.35 8.81
N ALA A 15 36.43 -32.22 9.13
CA ALA A 15 35.00 -31.92 9.06
C ALA A 15 34.60 -30.65 9.86
N HIS A 16 35.23 -30.41 11.01
CA HIS A 16 34.95 -29.22 11.83
C HIS A 16 35.33 -27.91 11.12
N GLN A 17 36.35 -27.91 10.27
CA GLN A 17 36.78 -26.72 9.50
C GLN A 17 35.78 -26.42 8.38
N ILE A 18 35.32 -27.47 7.69
CA ILE A 18 34.25 -27.38 6.69
C ILE A 18 32.98 -26.81 7.34
N TRP A 19 32.55 -27.39 8.46
CA TRP A 19 31.37 -26.92 9.19
C TRP A 19 31.49 -25.46 9.61
N LYS A 20 32.63 -25.06 10.20
CA LYS A 20 32.88 -23.67 10.60
C LYS A 20 32.82 -22.71 9.40
N SER A 21 33.45 -23.06 8.29
CA SER A 21 33.43 -22.25 7.06
C SER A 21 32.01 -22.05 6.51
N LEU A 22 31.24 -23.15 6.43
CA LEU A 22 29.84 -23.10 5.98
C LEU A 22 28.96 -22.31 6.96
N HIS A 23 29.10 -22.56 8.26
CA HIS A 23 28.34 -21.85 9.28
C HIS A 23 28.56 -20.35 9.18
N THR A 24 29.81 -19.88 9.18
CA THR A 24 30.12 -18.45 9.06
C THR A 24 29.59 -17.85 7.75
N TYR A 25 29.65 -18.60 6.65
CA TYR A 25 29.10 -18.13 5.38
C TYR A 25 27.58 -17.95 5.42
N PHE A 26 26.85 -18.98 5.85
CA PHE A 26 25.39 -18.92 5.92
C PHE A 26 24.91 -17.94 6.98
N GLU A 27 25.60 -17.84 8.11
CA GLU A 27 25.33 -16.82 9.12
C GLU A 27 25.46 -15.41 8.53
N SER A 28 26.55 -15.13 7.80
CA SER A 28 26.74 -13.84 7.12
C SER A 28 25.65 -13.58 6.08
N GLN A 29 25.28 -14.60 5.30
CA GLN A 29 24.25 -14.48 4.26
C GLN A 29 22.86 -14.25 4.86
N THR A 30 22.50 -14.96 5.93
CA THR A 30 21.25 -14.78 6.66
C THR A 30 21.16 -13.38 7.25
N ARG A 31 22.22 -12.87 7.89
CA ARG A 31 22.26 -11.48 8.41
C ARG A 31 22.05 -10.45 7.31
N ALA A 32 22.73 -10.62 6.16
CA ALA A 32 22.55 -9.73 5.02
C ALA A 32 21.11 -9.78 4.49
N LYS A 33 20.50 -10.98 4.43
CA LYS A 33 19.13 -11.16 3.98
C LYS A 33 18.12 -10.51 4.94
N VAL A 34 18.29 -10.67 6.25
CA VAL A 34 17.47 -10.00 7.26
C VAL A 34 17.55 -8.48 7.12
N CYS A 35 18.76 -7.93 6.97
CA CYS A 35 18.96 -6.49 6.77
C CYS A 35 18.26 -5.99 5.49
N GLN A 36 18.40 -6.72 4.39
CA GLN A 36 17.72 -6.42 3.13
C GLN A 36 16.19 -6.42 3.30
N LEU A 37 15.64 -7.45 3.95
CA LEU A 37 14.19 -7.59 4.17
C LEU A 37 13.65 -6.46 5.06
N LYS A 38 14.33 -6.11 6.15
CA LYS A 38 13.95 -4.97 7.01
C LYS A 38 13.98 -3.64 6.25
N THR A 39 14.96 -3.47 5.36
CA THR A 39 15.05 -2.27 4.50
C THR A 39 13.88 -2.22 3.51
N GLN A 40 13.56 -3.35 2.87
CA GLN A 40 12.41 -3.45 1.98
C GLN A 40 11.11 -3.14 2.71
N LEU A 41 10.93 -3.68 3.92
CA LEU A 41 9.76 -3.50 4.76
C LEU A 41 9.47 -2.01 5.04
N LYS A 42 10.50 -1.24 5.43
CA LYS A 42 10.40 0.21 5.66
C LYS A 42 10.10 1.01 4.38
N GLY A 43 10.39 0.45 3.21
CA GLY A 43 10.20 1.07 1.91
C GLY A 43 8.83 0.77 1.27
N ILE A 44 8.04 -0.16 1.81
CA ILE A 44 6.72 -0.48 1.25
C ILE A 44 5.80 0.74 1.41
N ARG A 45 5.11 1.10 0.34
CA ARG A 45 4.06 2.12 0.32
C ARG A 45 2.81 1.52 -0.31
N LYS A 46 1.63 1.97 0.11
CA LYS A 46 0.37 1.64 -0.54
C LYS A 46 0.28 2.42 -1.85
N THR A 47 0.58 1.77 -2.98
CA THR A 47 0.41 2.34 -4.33
C THR A 47 -0.85 1.84 -5.03
N ASP A 48 -1.25 0.60 -4.72
CA ASP A 48 -2.35 -0.10 -5.39
C ASP A 48 -3.49 -0.36 -4.38
N SER A 49 -4.04 -1.58 -4.37
CA SER A 49 -5.05 -2.00 -3.40
C SER A 49 -4.48 -2.18 -2.00
N LEU A 50 -5.30 -1.90 -0.98
CA LEU A 50 -4.93 -2.17 0.41
C LEU A 50 -4.57 -3.64 0.63
N ASN A 51 -5.27 -4.57 -0.03
CA ASN A 51 -5.01 -6.00 0.09
C ASN A 51 -3.60 -6.36 -0.40
N ASN A 52 -3.20 -5.89 -1.59
CA ASN A 52 -1.86 -6.15 -2.12
C ASN A 52 -0.78 -5.53 -1.24
N TYR A 53 -1.04 -4.35 -0.68
CA TYR A 53 -0.16 -3.68 0.26
C TYR A 53 0.06 -4.51 1.53
N LEU A 54 -1.02 -4.91 2.21
CA LEU A 54 -0.97 -5.72 3.43
C LEU A 54 -0.32 -7.10 3.18
N LEU A 55 -0.65 -7.75 2.06
CA LEU A 55 -0.04 -9.03 1.67
C LEU A 55 1.48 -8.90 1.44
N SER A 56 1.94 -7.79 0.86
CA SER A 56 3.37 -7.56 0.61
C SER A 56 4.15 -7.41 1.92
N ILE A 57 3.59 -6.68 2.89
CA ILE A 57 4.14 -6.56 4.25
C ILE A 57 4.17 -7.93 4.91
N LYS A 58 3.04 -8.65 4.93
CA LYS A 58 2.91 -9.96 5.54
C LYS A 58 3.92 -10.97 5.00
N LYS A 59 4.12 -11.03 3.68
CA LYS A 59 5.12 -11.91 3.05
C LYS A 59 6.53 -11.68 3.61
N ILE A 60 6.93 -10.41 3.78
CA ILE A 60 8.26 -10.09 4.33
C ILE A 60 8.32 -10.42 5.82
N VAL A 61 7.28 -10.08 6.60
CA VAL A 61 7.19 -10.40 8.04
C VAL A 61 7.27 -11.91 8.29
N ASP A 62 6.51 -12.71 7.53
CA ASP A 62 6.52 -14.17 7.62
C ASP A 62 7.89 -14.73 7.22
N THR A 63 8.53 -14.16 6.19
CA THR A 63 9.88 -14.56 5.78
C THR A 63 10.89 -14.25 6.89
N LEU A 64 10.82 -13.07 7.51
CA LEU A 64 11.67 -12.67 8.61
C LEU A 64 11.49 -13.59 9.84
N ALA A 65 10.25 -13.94 10.18
CA ALA A 65 9.96 -14.93 11.22
C ALA A 65 10.57 -16.31 10.89
N SER A 66 10.47 -16.75 9.64
CA SER A 66 11.00 -18.06 9.20
C SER A 66 12.52 -18.19 9.32
N VAL A 67 13.25 -17.06 9.26
CA VAL A 67 14.71 -17.02 9.43
C VAL A 67 15.16 -16.63 10.85
N GLY A 68 14.24 -16.67 11.82
CA GLY A 68 14.55 -16.41 13.23
C GLY A 68 14.64 -14.93 13.61
N SER A 69 14.08 -14.02 12.80
CA SER A 69 14.04 -12.58 13.07
C SER A 69 12.59 -12.06 13.04
N PRO A 70 11.67 -12.54 13.89
CA PRO A 70 10.28 -12.08 13.91
C PRO A 70 10.18 -10.57 14.19
N ILE A 71 9.11 -9.96 13.68
CA ILE A 71 8.77 -8.55 13.91
C ILE A 71 7.76 -8.45 15.05
N ASP A 72 7.98 -7.50 15.97
CA ASP A 72 7.05 -7.24 17.07
C ASP A 72 5.71 -6.71 16.54
N PRO A 73 4.56 -7.05 17.16
CA PRO A 73 3.27 -6.53 16.72
C PRO A 73 3.20 -4.99 16.63
N SER A 74 3.82 -4.27 17.56
CA SER A 74 3.85 -2.79 17.53
C SER A 74 4.69 -2.25 16.37
N GLU A 75 5.83 -2.89 16.09
CA GLU A 75 6.67 -2.55 14.93
C GLU A 75 5.93 -2.85 13.62
N HIS A 76 5.23 -3.98 13.54
CA HIS A 76 4.40 -4.35 12.39
C HIS A 76 3.30 -3.30 12.13
N ILE A 77 2.61 -2.86 13.19
CA ILE A 77 1.60 -1.80 13.07
C ILE A 77 2.25 -0.49 12.58
N SER A 78 3.38 -0.08 13.15
CA SER A 78 4.10 1.13 12.68
C SER A 78 4.42 1.05 11.19
N ILE A 79 4.95 -0.09 10.72
CA ILE A 79 5.25 -0.33 9.31
C ILE A 79 4.00 -0.17 8.44
N ILE A 80 2.87 -0.74 8.88
CA ILE A 80 1.60 -0.63 8.15
C ILE A 80 1.18 0.83 8.04
N LEU A 81 1.27 1.61 9.13
CA LEU A 81 0.82 3.02 9.15
C LEU A 81 1.75 3.94 8.34
N ASP A 82 3.06 3.73 8.44
CA ASP A 82 4.08 4.54 7.75
C ASP A 82 3.99 4.47 6.22
N GLY A 83 3.42 3.38 5.70
CA GLY A 83 3.25 3.17 4.27
C GLY A 83 1.92 3.67 3.69
N LEU A 84 1.02 4.24 4.49
CA LEU A 84 -0.28 4.75 4.04
C LEU A 84 -0.17 6.14 3.40
N SER A 85 -1.07 6.43 2.46
CA SER A 85 -1.28 7.74 1.86
C SER A 85 -2.04 8.68 2.80
N SER A 86 -2.03 9.97 2.49
CA SER A 86 -2.67 11.01 3.32
C SER A 86 -4.18 10.85 3.50
N GLU A 87 -4.86 10.10 2.63
CA GLU A 87 -6.30 9.79 2.76
C GLU A 87 -6.61 8.98 4.05
N TYR A 88 -5.61 8.35 4.67
CA TYR A 88 -5.74 7.59 5.92
C TYR A 88 -5.33 8.38 7.17
N ASN A 89 -4.88 9.64 7.05
CA ASN A 89 -4.32 10.40 8.18
C ASN A 89 -5.27 10.52 9.39
N SER A 90 -6.58 10.62 9.15
CA SER A 90 -7.58 10.67 10.21
C SER A 90 -7.61 9.38 11.05
N LEU A 91 -7.50 8.22 10.39
CA LEU A 91 -7.40 6.92 11.06
C LEU A 91 -6.09 6.79 11.81
N VAL A 92 -4.98 7.15 11.17
CA VAL A 92 -3.64 7.09 11.77
C VAL A 92 -3.62 7.91 13.07
N THR A 93 -4.18 9.12 13.04
CA THR A 93 -4.31 9.97 14.23
C THR A 93 -5.15 9.30 15.31
N SER A 94 -6.29 8.69 14.96
CA SER A 94 -7.14 7.97 15.92
C SER A 94 -6.48 6.72 16.51
N ILE A 95 -5.61 6.05 15.75
CA ILE A 95 -4.88 4.87 16.23
C ILE A 95 -3.79 5.31 17.21
N ILE A 96 -3.04 6.36 16.87
CA ILE A 96 -1.95 6.89 17.71
C ILE A 96 -2.48 7.48 19.02
N SER A 97 -3.67 8.08 19.01
CA SER A 97 -4.26 8.69 20.22
C SER A 97 -4.83 7.67 21.22
N ARG A 98 -4.95 6.40 20.84
CA ARG A 98 -5.49 5.36 21.72
C ARG A 98 -4.43 4.88 22.71
N THR A 99 -4.84 4.73 23.97
CA THR A 99 -3.98 4.22 25.06
C THR A 99 -3.77 2.71 25.01
N ASP A 100 -4.78 1.94 24.59
CA ASP A 100 -4.72 0.48 24.53
C ASP A 100 -4.04 -0.02 23.23
N PRO A 101 -3.17 -1.03 23.31
CA PRO A 101 -2.45 -1.54 22.15
C PRO A 101 -3.42 -2.19 21.15
N TYR A 102 -3.26 -1.87 19.87
CA TYR A 102 -3.96 -2.56 18.79
C TYR A 102 -3.27 -3.88 18.47
N THR A 103 -4.07 -4.86 18.04
CA THR A 103 -3.57 -6.03 17.32
C THR A 103 -3.45 -5.72 15.83
N VAL A 104 -2.57 -6.44 15.13
CA VAL A 104 -2.43 -6.30 13.67
C VAL A 104 -3.75 -6.55 12.96
N THR A 105 -4.52 -7.55 13.39
CA THR A 105 -5.82 -7.89 12.80
C THR A 105 -6.85 -6.78 12.98
N GLU A 106 -6.88 -6.10 14.13
CA GLU A 106 -7.75 -4.93 14.31
C GLU A 106 -7.36 -3.79 13.36
N ILE A 107 -6.06 -3.54 13.14
CA ILE A 107 -5.61 -2.53 12.18
C ILE A 107 -6.03 -2.90 10.76
N GLU A 108 -5.84 -4.14 10.34
CA GLU A 108 -6.25 -4.62 9.01
C GLU A 108 -7.76 -4.45 8.78
N THR A 109 -8.59 -4.77 9.77
CA THR A 109 -10.06 -4.63 9.68
C THR A 109 -10.51 -3.17 9.66
N LEU A 110 -9.88 -2.30 10.45
CA LEU A 110 -10.14 -0.86 10.42
C LEU A 110 -9.78 -0.24 9.06
N LEU A 111 -8.64 -0.63 8.49
CA LEU A 111 -8.21 -0.16 7.18
C LEU A 111 -9.18 -0.59 6.08
N ALA A 112 -9.63 -1.86 6.09
CA ALA A 112 -10.59 -2.37 5.11
C ALA A 112 -11.96 -1.65 5.20
N THR A 113 -12.39 -1.35 6.43
CA THR A 113 -13.63 -0.59 6.68
C THR A 113 -13.53 0.83 6.11
N LEU A 114 -12.40 1.50 6.30
CA LEU A 114 -12.19 2.83 5.75
C LEU A 114 -12.03 2.83 4.24
N GLU A 115 -11.32 1.87 3.66
CA GLU A 115 -11.19 1.74 2.20
C GLU A 115 -12.56 1.63 1.54
N SER A 116 -13.46 0.82 2.11
CA SER A 116 -14.85 0.69 1.63
C SER A 116 -15.62 2.01 1.70
N ARG A 117 -15.40 2.80 2.75
CA ARG A 117 -16.03 4.12 2.91
C ARG A 117 -15.49 5.14 1.91
N LEU A 118 -14.17 5.17 1.69
CA LEU A 118 -13.52 6.05 0.73
C LEU A 118 -13.98 5.73 -0.70
N GLU A 119 -14.10 4.45 -1.05
CA GLU A 119 -14.56 4.04 -2.38
C GLU A 119 -16.00 4.48 -2.64
N ARG A 120 -16.87 4.35 -1.62
CA ARG A 120 -18.24 4.86 -1.70
C ARG A 120 -18.28 6.37 -1.89
N GLN A 121 -17.45 7.13 -1.18
CA GLN A 121 -17.37 8.59 -1.33
C GLN A 121 -16.90 8.98 -2.73
N LYS A 122 -15.84 8.35 -3.25
CA LYS A 122 -15.33 8.59 -4.62
C LYS A 122 -16.41 8.33 -5.68
N LYS A 123 -17.22 7.29 -5.49
CA LYS A 123 -18.36 7.00 -6.37
C LYS A 123 -19.44 8.08 -6.30
N GLU A 124 -19.85 8.47 -5.10
CA GLU A 124 -20.86 9.50 -4.88
C GLU A 124 -20.42 10.87 -5.47
N GLU A 125 -19.14 11.22 -5.34
CA GLU A 125 -18.54 12.41 -5.96
C GLU A 125 -18.56 12.36 -7.49
N SER A 126 -18.16 11.21 -8.06
CA SER A 126 -18.21 10.98 -9.51
C SER A 126 -19.64 11.07 -10.07
N ASP A 127 -20.61 10.48 -9.38
CA ASP A 127 -22.02 10.51 -9.78
C ASP A 127 -22.59 11.94 -9.71
N SER A 128 -22.23 12.70 -8.68
CA SER A 128 -22.62 14.10 -8.52
C SER A 128 -22.03 15.00 -9.62
N PHE A 129 -20.74 14.80 -9.95
CA PHE A 129 -20.07 15.51 -11.04
C PHE A 129 -20.72 15.18 -12.40
N ALA A 130 -21.03 13.91 -12.65
CA ALA A 130 -21.73 13.49 -13.87
C ALA A 130 -23.11 14.17 -13.97
N MET A 131 -23.88 14.21 -12.89
CA MET A 131 -25.19 14.88 -12.84
C MET A 131 -25.07 16.39 -13.13
N GLN A 132 -24.11 17.08 -12.52
CA GLN A 132 -23.87 18.52 -12.79
C GLN A 132 -23.50 18.77 -14.26
N SER A 133 -22.67 17.92 -14.86
CA SER A 133 -22.27 18.06 -16.27
C SER A 133 -23.47 17.88 -17.23
N LEU A 134 -24.38 16.94 -16.93
CA LEU A 134 -25.61 16.73 -17.69
C LEU A 134 -26.56 17.92 -17.58
N GLN A 135 -26.73 18.47 -16.38
CA GLN A 135 -27.55 19.68 -16.16
C GLN A 135 -26.98 20.90 -16.88
N ALA A 136 -25.66 21.10 -16.82
CA ALA A 136 -24.99 22.19 -17.53
C ALA A 136 -25.17 22.08 -19.05
N ASN A 137 -25.02 20.89 -19.62
CA ASN A 137 -25.29 20.66 -21.04
C ASN A 137 -26.75 20.95 -21.39
N MET A 138 -27.71 20.45 -20.60
CA MET A 138 -29.15 20.72 -20.80
C MET A 138 -29.49 22.22 -20.78
N ALA A 139 -28.93 22.97 -19.82
CA ALA A 139 -29.13 24.41 -19.74
C ALA A 139 -28.52 25.17 -20.93
N GLN A 140 -27.37 24.72 -21.45
CA GLN A 140 -26.77 25.29 -22.67
C GLN A 140 -27.61 25.00 -23.92
N PHE A 141 -28.18 23.79 -24.03
CA PHE A 141 -29.09 23.46 -25.13
C PHE A 141 -30.33 24.36 -25.10
N GLN A 142 -30.98 24.50 -23.94
CA GLN A 142 -32.14 25.40 -23.78
C GLN A 142 -31.81 26.85 -24.17
N ASN A 143 -30.66 27.38 -23.75
CA ASN A 143 -30.21 28.72 -24.13
C ASN A 143 -29.96 28.88 -25.64
N ARG A 144 -29.44 27.85 -26.33
CA ARG A 144 -29.26 27.89 -27.79
C ARG A 144 -30.58 27.85 -28.56
N PHE A 145 -31.56 27.09 -28.08
CA PHE A 145 -32.89 27.06 -28.70
C PHE A 145 -33.67 28.37 -28.48
N GLY A 146 -33.56 29.00 -27.30
CA GLY A 146 -34.20 30.29 -27.02
C GLY A 146 -33.69 31.43 -27.90
N LYS A 147 -32.37 31.57 -28.05
CA LYS A 147 -31.78 32.63 -28.90
C LYS A 147 -32.15 32.52 -30.38
N ASN A 148 -32.29 31.31 -30.92
CA ASN A 148 -32.68 31.11 -32.32
C ASN A 148 -34.15 31.49 -32.61
N GLN A 149 -35.02 31.51 -31.60
CA GLN A 149 -36.39 31.97 -31.77
C GLN A 149 -36.47 33.50 -31.76
N GLU A 150 -35.74 34.19 -30.87
CA GLU A 150 -35.69 35.67 -30.85
C GLU A 150 -35.20 36.25 -32.18
N PHE A 151 -34.15 35.69 -32.80
CA PHE A 151 -33.67 36.15 -34.11
C PHE A 151 -34.70 36.01 -35.24
N ARG A 152 -35.63 35.03 -35.16
CA ARG A 152 -36.72 34.91 -36.15
C ARG A 152 -37.83 35.94 -35.96
N PHE A 153 -38.03 36.44 -34.75
CA PHE A 153 -39.00 37.51 -34.48
C PHE A 153 -38.47 38.88 -34.95
N TYR A 154 -37.17 39.16 -34.83
CA TYR A 154 -36.58 40.41 -35.33
C TYR A 154 -36.37 40.46 -36.85
N SER A 155 -36.36 39.32 -37.55
CA SER A 155 -36.28 39.27 -39.03
C SER A 155 -37.63 39.45 -39.74
N LYS A 156 -38.74 39.54 -39.00
CA LYS A 156 -40.08 39.80 -39.51
C LYS A 156 -40.63 41.11 -38.93
N ASN A 157 -40.02 42.22 -39.29
CA ASN A 157 -40.74 43.49 -39.38
C ASN A 157 -40.16 44.30 -40.54
N PRO A 158 -41.02 44.99 -41.31
CA PRO A 158 -40.69 45.61 -42.60
C PRO A 158 -39.73 46.79 -42.49
#